data_AF-A0A924Z8R1-F1
#
_entry.id   AF-A0A924Z8R1-F1
#
_cell.length_a   1.000
_cell.length_b   1.000
_cell.length_c   1.000
_cell.angle_alpha   90.00
_cell.angle_beta   90.00
_cell.angle_gamma   90.00
#
_symmetry.space_group_name_H-M   'P 1'
#
loop_
_entity.id
_entity.type
_entity.pdbx_description
1 polymer ?
#
loop_
_entity_poly.entity_id
_entity_poly.type
_entity_poly.pdbx_seq_one_letter_code
_entity_poly.pdbx_strand_id
1 'polypeptide(L)'
;MVDEIVGGVQFRKLCEREAVLKIDAAKVRGRTLKQIAAQSFPANTLLRIEEWRNSFVDTTSGEELASFGWLRVSGGWFIRTLGISEGNAPLLIHPATCWPVMHGRLSQTFQFTLIKE
;
A
#
# COMPACT_ATOMS: atom_id res chain seq x y z
N MET A 1 17.34 -7.75 -16.21
CA MET A 1 17.51 -8.66 -15.06
C MET A 1 18.08 -7.94 -13.83
N VAL A 2 19.16 -7.15 -13.94
CA VAL A 2 19.69 -6.35 -12.80
C VAL A 2 18.67 -5.33 -12.26
N ASP A 3 17.84 -4.78 -13.14
CA ASP A 3 16.73 -3.88 -12.82
C ASP A 3 15.69 -4.54 -11.89
N GLU A 4 15.39 -5.83 -12.07
CA GLU A 4 14.48 -6.55 -11.18
C GLU A 4 15.10 -6.90 -9.82
N ILE A 5 16.42 -7.13 -9.76
CA ILE A 5 17.11 -7.38 -8.50
C ILE A 5 17.11 -6.10 -7.65
N VAL A 6 17.56 -4.98 -8.22
CA VAL A 6 17.65 -3.71 -7.49
C VAL A 6 16.24 -3.16 -7.23
N GLY A 7 15.35 -3.22 -8.22
CA GLY A 7 13.95 -2.83 -8.06
C GLY A 7 13.20 -3.68 -7.03
N GLY A 8 13.50 -4.98 -6.93
CA GLY A 8 12.97 -5.86 -5.89
C GLY A 8 13.41 -5.45 -4.49
N VAL A 9 14.68 -5.06 -4.31
CA VAL A 9 15.17 -4.54 -3.03
C VAL A 9 14.48 -3.22 -2.67
N GLN A 10 14.30 -2.31 -3.64
CA GLN A 10 13.56 -1.06 -3.43
C GLN A 10 12.11 -1.34 -3.04
N PHE A 11 11.43 -2.23 -3.75
CA PHE A 11 10.06 -2.64 -3.48
C PHE A 11 9.90 -3.21 -2.08
N ARG A 12 10.79 -4.13 -1.66
CA ARG A 12 10.73 -4.72 -0.31
C ARG A 12 10.87 -3.68 0.80
N LYS A 13 11.80 -2.74 0.66
CA LYS A 13 11.96 -1.62 1.62
C LYS A 13 10.73 -0.73 1.69
N LEU A 14 10.07 -0.50 0.56
CA LEU A 14 8.82 0.27 0.52
C LEU A 14 7.69 -0.51 1.20
N CYS A 15 7.58 -1.82 0.98
CA CYS A 15 6.62 -2.67 1.67
C CYS A 15 6.76 -2.60 3.19
N GLU A 16 7.99 -2.70 3.70
CA GLU A 16 8.27 -2.63 5.15
C GLU A 16 7.85 -1.28 5.77
N ARG A 17 7.86 -0.20 4.98
CA ARG A 17 7.55 1.17 5.46
C ARG A 17 6.08 1.56 5.30
N GLU A 18 5.48 1.16 4.19
CA GLU A 18 4.17 1.66 3.75
C GLU A 18 3.06 0.60 3.85
N ALA A 19 3.37 -0.69 3.67
CA ALA A 19 2.39 -1.77 3.82
C ALA A 19 2.18 -2.17 5.29
N VAL A 20 2.11 -1.18 6.17
CA VAL A 20 1.93 -1.34 7.61
C VAL A 20 0.73 -0.52 8.06
N LEU A 21 -0.11 -1.12 8.91
CA LEU A 21 -1.20 -0.40 9.55
C LEU A 21 -0.62 0.54 10.62
N LYS A 22 -0.73 1.84 10.36
CA LYS A 22 -0.43 2.90 11.33
C LYS A 22 -1.76 3.30 11.96
N ILE A 23 -1.93 3.12 13.26
CA ILE A 23 -3.18 3.44 13.94
C ILE A 23 -2.93 3.92 15.37
N ASP A 24 -3.55 5.02 15.74
CA ASP A 24 -3.63 5.46 17.13
C ASP A 24 -4.88 4.85 17.77
N ALA A 25 -4.72 3.66 18.34
CA ALA A 25 -5.82 2.88 18.91
C ALA A 25 -6.59 3.62 20.03
N ALA A 26 -5.92 4.53 20.75
CA ALA A 26 -6.54 5.32 21.81
C ALA A 26 -7.41 6.43 21.24
N LYS A 27 -6.96 7.09 20.16
CA LYS A 27 -7.70 8.20 19.54
C LYS A 27 -8.85 7.75 18.65
N VAL A 28 -8.74 6.60 17.99
CA VAL A 28 -9.78 6.12 17.03
C VAL A 28 -11.06 5.64 17.70
N ARG A 29 -11.01 5.15 18.95
CA ARG A 29 -12.15 4.53 19.60
C ARG A 29 -13.31 5.50 19.75
N GLY A 30 -14.49 5.08 19.29
CA GLY A 30 -15.73 5.87 19.33
C GLY A 30 -15.78 7.02 18.32
N ARG A 31 -14.77 7.19 17.46
CA ARG A 31 -14.76 8.22 16.41
C ARG A 31 -15.49 7.76 15.17
N THR A 32 -15.95 8.74 14.40
CA THR A 32 -16.45 8.55 13.05
C THR A 32 -15.35 8.95 12.07
N LEU A 33 -14.85 7.98 11.34
CA LEU A 33 -13.76 8.15 10.38
C LEU A 33 -14.28 8.07 8.96
N LYS A 34 -13.76 8.95 8.11
CA LYS A 34 -13.93 8.92 6.66
C LYS A 34 -12.73 8.23 6.04
N GLN A 35 -12.97 7.26 5.15
CA GLN A 35 -11.90 6.66 4.35
C GLN A 35 -11.55 7.55 3.17
N ILE A 36 -10.27 7.81 2.98
CA ILE A 36 -9.73 8.53 1.83
C ILE A 36 -8.69 7.62 1.16
N ALA A 37 -8.89 7.30 -0.11
CA ALA A 37 -7.94 6.54 -0.90
C ALA A 37 -7.14 7.47 -1.81
N ALA A 38 -5.82 7.33 -1.80
CA ALA A 38 -4.92 8.06 -2.68
C ALA A 38 -4.01 7.07 -3.41
N GLN A 39 -3.74 7.33 -4.69
CA GLN A 39 -2.78 6.56 -5.49
C GLN A 39 -1.55 7.44 -5.78
N SER A 40 -0.37 6.86 -5.61
CA SER A 40 0.92 7.49 -5.87
C SER A 40 1.87 6.54 -6.59
N PHE A 41 2.93 7.12 -7.17
CA PHE A 41 4.04 6.42 -7.78
C PHE A 41 5.32 6.91 -7.12
N PRO A 42 5.94 6.12 -6.20
CA PRO A 42 7.17 6.52 -5.55
C PRO A 42 8.28 6.84 -6.56
N ALA A 43 8.84 8.05 -6.46
CA ALA A 43 9.95 8.48 -7.30
C ALA A 43 11.23 7.67 -7.03
N ASN A 44 12.17 7.71 -7.98
CA ASN A 44 13.49 7.08 -7.87
C ASN A 44 13.46 5.55 -7.72
N THR A 45 12.43 4.92 -8.28
CA THR A 45 12.29 3.47 -8.36
C THR A 45 12.67 2.98 -9.76
N LEU A 46 13.47 1.90 -9.83
CA LEU A 46 13.88 1.30 -11.11
C LEU A 46 12.74 0.57 -11.81
N LEU A 47 11.80 0.06 -11.00
CA LEU A 47 10.56 -0.54 -11.46
C LEU A 47 9.41 0.39 -11.15
N ARG A 48 8.38 0.35 -11.99
CA ARG A 48 7.13 1.05 -11.71
C ARG A 48 6.46 0.38 -10.51
N ILE A 49 6.42 1.11 -9.39
CA ILE A 49 5.72 0.72 -8.18
C ILE A 49 4.49 1.61 -8.04
N GLU A 50 3.33 0.97 -7.94
CA GLU A 50 2.07 1.59 -7.60
C GLU A 50 1.89 1.50 -6.09
N GLU A 51 1.63 2.64 -5.46
CA GLU A 51 1.31 2.74 -4.05
C GLU A 51 -0.12 3.26 -3.92
N TRP A 52 -0.90 2.59 -3.10
CA TRP A 52 -2.25 3.03 -2.75
C TRP A 52 -2.32 3.19 -1.24
N ARG A 53 -2.55 4.41 -0.79
CA ARG A 53 -2.69 4.75 0.62
C ARG A 53 -4.17 4.91 0.95
N ASN A 54 -4.61 4.20 1.98
CA ASN A 54 -5.90 4.40 2.61
C ASN A 54 -5.68 5.14 3.93
N SER A 55 -6.22 6.33 4.04
CA SER A 55 -6.21 7.13 5.26
C SER A 55 -7.61 7.18 5.88
N PHE A 56 -7.68 7.15 7.19
CA PHE A 56 -8.90 7.26 7.98
C PHE A 56 -8.85 8.54 8.78
N VAL A 57 -9.66 9.50 8.37
CA VAL A 57 -9.66 10.86 8.89
C VAL A 57 -10.87 11.08 9.77
N ASP A 58 -10.68 11.62 10.97
CA ASP A 58 -11.80 11.99 11.85
C ASP A 58 -12.63 13.09 11.20
N THR A 59 -13.93 12.83 11.03
CA THR A 59 -14.86 13.78 10.42
C THR A 59 -15.05 15.08 11.22
N THR A 60 -14.73 15.07 12.53
CA THR A 60 -14.87 16.24 13.39
C THR A 60 -13.60 17.10 13.40
N SER A 61 -12.42 16.50 13.53
CA SER A 61 -11.15 17.24 13.64
C SER A 61 -10.37 17.38 12.33
N GLY A 62 -10.62 16.53 11.35
CA GLY A 62 -9.81 16.42 10.13
C GLY A 62 -8.44 15.75 10.34
N GLU A 63 -8.17 15.18 11.52
CA GLU A 63 -6.91 14.48 11.83
C GLU A 63 -6.92 13.07 11.21
N GLU A 64 -5.81 12.65 10.58
CA GLU A 64 -5.59 11.25 10.19
C GLU A 64 -5.31 10.43 11.45
N LEU A 65 -6.19 9.49 11.79
CA LEU A 65 -6.07 8.65 12.98
C LEU A 65 -5.65 7.21 12.67
N ALA A 66 -5.81 6.79 11.42
CA ALA A 66 -5.23 5.54 10.93
C ALA A 66 -4.86 5.66 9.45
N SER A 67 -3.88 4.89 9.01
CA SER A 67 -3.60 4.70 7.59
C SER A 67 -2.93 3.37 7.32
N PHE A 68 -3.08 2.90 6.09
CA PHE A 68 -2.31 1.77 5.58
C PHE A 68 -2.06 1.91 4.09
N GLY A 69 -0.90 1.45 3.64
CA GLY A 69 -0.57 1.33 2.22
C GLY A 69 -0.80 -0.09 1.72
N TRP A 70 -1.08 -0.24 0.42
CA TRP A 70 -0.75 -1.45 -0.32
C TRP A 70 0.05 -1.06 -1.55
N LEU A 71 1.01 -1.89 -1.91
CA LEU A 71 1.91 -1.61 -3.02
C LEU A 71 1.89 -2.77 -4.01
N ARG A 72 2.05 -2.43 -5.28
CA ARG A 72 2.20 -3.37 -6.38
C ARG A 72 3.37 -2.95 -7.23
N VAL A 73 4.27 -3.89 -7.51
CA VAL A 73 5.35 -3.69 -8.47
C VAL A 73 4.97 -4.31 -9.81
N SER A 74 5.24 -3.58 -10.89
CA SER A 74 5.15 -4.10 -12.25
C SER A 74 6.53 -4.52 -12.74
N GLY A 75 6.58 -5.50 -13.63
CA GLY A 75 7.79 -5.98 -14.30
C GLY A 75 8.52 -4.87 -15.05
N GLY A 76 9.85 -5.01 -15.07
CA GLY A 76 10.77 -4.02 -15.64
C GLY A 76 10.67 -3.91 -17.16
N TRP A 77 11.34 -2.89 -17.72
CA TRP A 77 11.30 -2.63 -19.17
C TRP A 77 11.75 -3.85 -20.00
N PHE A 78 12.65 -4.66 -19.46
CA PHE A 78 13.24 -5.82 -20.14
C PHE A 78 12.22 -6.95 -20.34
N ILE A 79 11.33 -7.16 -19.37
CA ILE A 79 10.24 -8.14 -19.49
C ILE A 79 9.18 -7.64 -20.46
N ARG A 80 8.95 -6.32 -20.51
CA ARG A 80 8.07 -5.68 -21.49
C ARG A 80 8.59 -5.83 -22.92
N THR A 81 9.90 -5.67 -23.14
CA THR A 81 10.52 -5.82 -24.47
C THR A 81 10.52 -7.25 -24.99
N LEU A 82 10.51 -8.25 -24.09
CA LEU A 82 10.49 -9.66 -24.48
C LEU A 82 9.08 -10.16 -24.86
N GLY A 83 8.01 -9.46 -24.44
CA GLY A 83 6.63 -9.88 -24.72
C GLY A 83 6.17 -11.16 -24.01
N ILE A 84 6.98 -11.68 -23.07
CA ILE A 84 6.77 -13.00 -22.44
C ILE A 84 5.79 -12.94 -21.25
N SER A 85 5.46 -11.74 -20.74
CA SER A 85 4.57 -11.59 -19.59
C SER A 85 3.26 -10.93 -19.98
N GLU A 86 2.21 -11.73 -20.19
CA GLU A 86 0.82 -11.28 -20.45
C GLU A 86 0.28 -10.31 -19.37
N GLY A 87 0.87 -10.27 -18.16
CA GLY A 87 0.44 -9.39 -17.07
C GLY A 87 1.42 -8.26 -16.68
N ASN A 88 2.50 -8.04 -17.43
CA ASN A 88 3.64 -7.22 -16.99
C ASN A 88 4.06 -7.50 -15.52
N ALA A 89 4.04 -8.75 -15.08
CA ALA A 89 4.43 -9.13 -13.73
C ALA A 89 5.97 -9.29 -13.68
N PRO A 90 6.63 -8.89 -12.58
CA PRO A 90 8.06 -9.15 -12.43
C PRO A 90 8.32 -10.65 -12.36
N LEU A 91 9.40 -11.12 -12.99
CA LEU A 91 9.75 -12.55 -13.00
C LEU A 91 10.49 -12.97 -11.71
N LEU A 92 11.25 -12.06 -11.12
CA LEU A 92 12.11 -12.34 -9.96
C LEU A 92 11.56 -11.80 -8.63
N ILE A 93 10.41 -11.13 -8.64
CA ILE A 93 9.83 -10.51 -7.43
C ILE A 93 8.51 -11.19 -7.10
N HIS A 94 8.57 -12.06 -6.09
CA HIS A 94 7.39 -12.74 -5.55
C HIS A 94 7.35 -12.61 -4.02
N PRO A 95 6.22 -12.13 -3.44
CA PRO A 95 5.03 -11.63 -4.13
C PRO A 95 5.27 -10.26 -4.80
N ALA A 96 4.58 -10.01 -5.92
CA ALA A 96 4.62 -8.72 -6.65
C ALA A 96 3.71 -7.64 -6.02
N THR A 97 3.07 -7.98 -4.90
CA THR A 97 2.18 -7.13 -4.13
C THR A 97 2.49 -7.29 -2.64
N CYS A 98 2.28 -6.23 -1.88
CA CYS A 98 2.33 -6.27 -0.43
C CYS A 98 1.22 -5.41 0.15
N TRP A 99 0.61 -5.90 1.21
CA TRP A 99 -0.45 -5.24 1.96
C TRP A 99 -0.23 -5.53 3.44
N PRO A 100 -0.81 -4.74 4.34
CA PRO A 100 -0.67 -4.96 5.77
C PRO A 100 -1.42 -6.24 6.13
N VAL A 101 -0.79 -7.11 6.90
CA VAL A 101 -1.47 -8.28 7.44
C VAL A 101 -2.52 -7.79 8.45
N MET A 102 -3.76 -7.66 8.00
CA MET A 102 -4.89 -7.27 8.84
C MET A 102 -5.68 -8.50 9.24
N HIS A 103 -5.62 -8.86 10.52
CA HIS A 103 -6.46 -9.91 11.10
C HIS A 103 -7.81 -9.29 11.51
N GLY A 104 -8.78 -9.25 10.59
CA GLY A 104 -10.18 -8.89 10.89
C GLY A 104 -10.68 -7.55 10.34
N ARG A 105 -11.90 -7.14 10.74
CA ARG A 105 -12.50 -5.84 10.35
C ARG A 105 -11.92 -4.73 11.24
N LEU A 106 -11.22 -3.76 10.64
CA LEU A 106 -10.60 -2.63 11.35
C LEU A 106 -11.57 -1.90 12.28
N SER A 107 -12.76 -1.55 11.78
CA SER A 107 -13.78 -0.82 12.55
C SER A 107 -14.27 -1.59 13.78
N GLN A 108 -14.36 -2.92 13.70
CA GLN A 108 -14.77 -3.76 14.83
C GLN A 108 -13.63 -3.92 15.85
N THR A 109 -12.40 -4.10 15.35
CA THR A 109 -11.22 -4.31 16.20
C THR A 109 -10.90 -3.07 17.03
N PHE A 110 -11.01 -1.89 16.41
CA PHE A 110 -10.66 -0.61 17.04
C PHE A 110 -11.89 0.21 17.45
N GLN A 111 -13.10 -0.34 17.32
CA GLN A 111 -14.36 0.23 17.78
C GLN A 111 -14.61 1.67 17.26
N PHE A 112 -14.50 1.88 15.96
CA PHE A 112 -14.80 3.15 15.29
C PHE A 112 -15.86 2.96 14.20
N THR A 113 -16.56 4.03 13.86
CA THR A 113 -17.56 4.04 12.78
C THR A 113 -16.88 4.47 11.49
N LEU A 114 -17.06 3.71 10.42
CA LEU A 114 -16.49 4.01 9.11
C LEU A 114 -17.56 4.54 8.15
N ILE A 115 -17.31 5.69 7.55
CA ILE A 115 -18.09 6.20 6.42
C ILE A 115 -17.28 5.99 5.14
N LYS A 116 -17.90 5.34 4.16
CA LYS A 116 -17.37 5.19 2.80
C LYS A 116 -18.02 6.24 1.91
N GLU A 117 -17.21 6.96 1.15
CA GLU A 117 -17.70 7.68 -0.04
C GLU A 117 -17.82 6.74 -1.23
#